data_AF-A0A0R2X756-F1
#
_entry.id   AF-A0A0R2X756-F1
#
_cell.length_a   1.000
_cell.length_b   1.000
_cell.length_c   1.000
_cell.angle_alpha   90.00
_cell.angle_beta   90.00
_cell.angle_gamma   90.00
#
_symmetry.space_group_name_H-M   'P 1'
#
loop_
_entity.id
_entity.type
_entity.pdbx_description
1 polymer ?
#
loop_
_entity_poly.entity_id
_entity_poly.type
_entity_poly.pdbx_seq_one_letter_code
_entity_poly.pdbx_strand_id
1 'polypeptide(L)'
;MSFAETRTVNAAAGDIHLNSVIQGNGGLSKTGAKDLFLSKNNTYLGATTVSSGTLVVNAGASITPSTTTVESEGGLKVNGAAGTVIVNGRLSGIGSVGALSLRSGGTLAVGNSPGLLSASSATWSPNSNFEFEITNASGTAGTSWDLLSVAGSLDLTTISSTNKMNLKILSTALLNYNSNAEYSWIFAQATSLGGTDSWLSGQDVTDRFAINSTGFNDNNQPGRGFKVVTGTSGSLATLSLVAIPEPTAGSLLLLGIAVMLGVRRAR
;
A
#
# COMPACT_ATOMS: atom_id res chain seq x y z
N MET A 1 -24.89 -15.05 16.51
CA MET A 1 -25.87 -14.22 15.77
C MET A 1 -25.99 -14.79 14.36
N SER A 2 -27.20 -15.03 13.84
CA SER A 2 -27.37 -15.59 12.49
C SER A 2 -28.02 -14.55 11.56
N PHE A 3 -27.47 -14.40 10.36
CA PHE A 3 -27.99 -13.58 9.27
C PHE A 3 -28.53 -14.52 8.19
N ALA A 4 -29.85 -14.59 8.04
CA ALA A 4 -30.48 -15.28 6.92
C ALA A 4 -30.36 -14.47 5.63
N GLU A 5 -30.47 -13.14 5.76
CA GLU A 5 -30.37 -12.14 4.70
C GLU A 5 -29.34 -11.07 5.08
N THR A 6 -28.94 -10.22 4.13
CA THR A 6 -28.05 -9.09 4.41
C THR A 6 -28.66 -8.15 5.45
N ARG A 7 -27.90 -7.88 6.52
CA ARG A 7 -28.33 -6.95 7.57
C ARG A 7 -27.55 -5.65 7.52
N THR A 8 -28.28 -4.55 7.59
CA THR A 8 -27.70 -3.21 7.74
C THR A 8 -27.39 -2.93 9.20
N VAL A 9 -26.15 -2.53 9.48
CA VAL A 9 -25.68 -2.04 10.77
C VAL A 9 -25.28 -0.58 10.59
N ASN A 10 -26.11 0.32 11.14
CA ASN A 10 -25.92 1.76 11.04
C ASN A 10 -25.23 2.32 12.30
N ALA A 11 -23.92 2.56 12.21
CA ALA A 11 -23.14 3.23 13.25
C ALA A 11 -23.14 4.75 13.04
N ALA A 12 -24.29 5.41 13.25
CA ALA A 12 -24.42 6.85 13.07
C ALA A 12 -24.15 7.66 14.35
N ALA A 13 -24.65 7.19 15.50
CA ALA A 13 -24.61 7.91 16.77
C ALA A 13 -23.37 7.61 17.63
N GLY A 14 -22.63 6.55 17.31
CA GLY A 14 -21.48 6.10 18.07
C GLY A 14 -20.92 4.81 17.47
N ASP A 15 -19.77 4.40 17.98
CA ASP A 15 -19.14 3.15 17.57
C ASP A 15 -19.99 1.95 18.03
N ILE A 16 -20.01 0.89 17.22
CA ILE A 16 -20.74 -0.35 17.52
C ILE A 16 -19.74 -1.49 17.63
N HIS A 17 -19.85 -2.31 18.68
CA HIS A 17 -19.03 -3.51 18.86
C HIS A 17 -19.88 -4.77 18.77
N LEU A 18 -19.62 -5.61 17.76
CA LEU A 18 -20.22 -6.93 17.63
C LEU A 18 -19.24 -7.99 18.16
N ASN A 19 -19.49 -8.41 19.40
CA ASN A 19 -18.63 -9.34 20.15
C ASN A 19 -19.07 -10.81 20.06
N SER A 20 -20.09 -11.10 19.26
CA SER A 20 -20.57 -12.45 18.99
C SER A 20 -20.22 -12.87 17.57
N VAL A 21 -20.05 -14.19 17.34
CA VAL A 21 -19.92 -14.74 15.99
C VAL A 21 -21.19 -14.43 15.19
N ILE A 22 -21.01 -13.88 13.99
CA ILE A 22 -22.05 -13.73 12.96
C ILE A 22 -21.90 -14.90 11.98
N GLN A 23 -22.99 -15.60 11.69
CA GLN A 23 -23.04 -16.77 10.80
C GLN A 23 -24.26 -16.70 9.89
N GLY A 24 -24.39 -17.62 8.92
CA GLY A 24 -25.55 -17.75 8.04
C GLY A 24 -25.29 -17.31 6.59
N ASN A 25 -26.31 -17.36 5.75
CA ASN A 25 -26.19 -17.07 4.31
C ASN A 25 -26.21 -15.57 3.98
N GLY A 26 -26.70 -14.73 4.88
CA GLY A 26 -26.80 -13.29 4.70
C GLY A 26 -25.47 -12.56 4.78
N GLY A 27 -25.47 -11.31 4.31
CA GLY A 27 -24.32 -10.39 4.35
C GLY A 27 -24.38 -9.33 5.44
N LEU A 28 -23.42 -8.40 5.40
CA LEU A 28 -23.33 -7.25 6.31
C LEU A 28 -23.24 -5.95 5.50
N SER A 29 -24.16 -5.01 5.73
CA SER A 29 -24.09 -3.66 5.18
C SER A 29 -23.77 -2.66 6.30
N LYS A 30 -22.56 -2.10 6.30
CA LYS A 30 -22.12 -1.10 7.26
C LYS A 30 -22.42 0.30 6.72
N THR A 31 -23.22 1.05 7.47
CA THR A 31 -23.53 2.47 7.21
C THR A 31 -23.25 3.33 8.46
N GLY A 32 -23.41 4.65 8.32
CA GLY A 32 -23.14 5.61 9.39
C GLY A 32 -21.65 5.94 9.54
N ALA A 33 -21.34 7.16 9.98
CA ALA A 33 -19.99 7.71 9.95
C ALA A 33 -19.04 7.14 11.02
N LYS A 34 -19.54 6.41 12.01
CA LYS A 34 -18.75 5.86 13.13
C LYS A 34 -18.26 4.44 12.83
N ASP A 35 -17.46 3.89 13.72
CA ASP A 35 -16.82 2.60 13.48
C ASP A 35 -17.71 1.42 13.90
N LEU A 36 -17.61 0.33 13.15
CA LEU A 36 -18.18 -0.97 13.51
C LEU A 36 -17.04 -1.96 13.74
N PHE A 37 -16.96 -2.50 14.93
CA PHE A 37 -15.93 -3.46 15.32
C PHE A 37 -16.48 -4.89 15.29
N LEU A 38 -15.80 -5.77 14.55
CA LEU A 38 -15.98 -7.21 14.59
C LEU A 38 -14.83 -7.85 15.37
N SER A 39 -15.16 -8.54 16.46
CA SER A 39 -14.17 -9.06 17.42
C SER A 39 -14.07 -10.60 17.43
N LYS A 40 -14.77 -11.30 16.53
CA LYS A 40 -14.85 -12.76 16.47
C LYS A 40 -14.61 -13.29 15.06
N ASN A 41 -14.39 -14.59 14.94
CA ASN A 41 -14.35 -15.28 13.66
C ASN A 41 -15.79 -15.41 13.13
N ASN A 42 -16.16 -14.57 12.18
CA ASN A 42 -17.48 -14.56 11.58
C ASN A 42 -17.49 -15.48 10.35
N THR A 43 -18.57 -16.25 10.22
CA THR A 43 -18.73 -17.29 9.21
C THR A 43 -19.98 -17.08 8.35
N TYR A 44 -20.48 -15.84 8.28
CA TYR A 44 -21.54 -15.50 7.34
C TYR A 44 -21.00 -15.52 5.91
N LEU A 45 -21.82 -15.96 4.96
CA LEU A 45 -21.39 -16.22 3.58
C LEU A 45 -21.74 -15.07 2.63
N GLY A 46 -22.70 -14.22 2.99
CA GLY A 46 -23.09 -13.09 2.16
C GLY A 46 -22.03 -12.00 2.11
N ALA A 47 -22.13 -11.15 1.10
CA ALA A 47 -21.19 -10.06 0.89
C ALA A 47 -21.19 -9.05 2.05
N THR A 48 -20.04 -8.43 2.27
CA THR A 48 -19.89 -7.28 3.18
C THR A 48 -19.78 -6.02 2.35
N THR A 49 -20.63 -5.02 2.60
CA THR A 49 -20.52 -3.69 1.99
C THR A 49 -20.25 -2.67 3.07
N VAL A 50 -19.24 -1.83 2.89
CA VAL A 50 -18.95 -0.69 3.77
C VAL A 50 -19.22 0.59 3.00
N SER A 51 -20.39 1.19 3.26
CA SER A 51 -20.84 2.38 2.54
C SER A 51 -20.31 3.68 3.16
N SER A 52 -20.11 3.72 4.47
CA SER A 52 -19.60 4.89 5.20
C SER A 52 -19.02 4.49 6.57
N GLY A 53 -18.15 5.34 7.12
CA GLY A 53 -17.38 5.07 8.34
C GLY A 53 -16.44 3.87 8.16
N THR A 54 -15.91 3.33 9.26
CA THR A 54 -14.98 2.20 9.18
C THR A 54 -15.60 0.90 9.68
N LEU A 55 -15.43 -0.18 8.92
CA LEU A 55 -15.53 -1.54 9.45
C LEU A 55 -14.15 -1.98 9.94
N VAL A 56 -14.03 -2.29 11.22
CA VAL A 56 -12.80 -2.76 11.84
C VAL A 56 -12.90 -4.26 12.10
N VAL A 57 -12.07 -5.04 11.41
CA VAL A 57 -11.86 -6.46 11.70
C VAL A 57 -10.70 -6.55 12.68
N ASN A 58 -11.01 -6.73 13.97
CA ASN A 58 -10.02 -6.71 15.04
C ASN A 58 -9.00 -7.85 14.91
N ALA A 59 -7.88 -7.73 15.62
CA ALA A 59 -6.93 -8.81 15.75
C ALA A 59 -7.62 -10.08 16.29
N GLY A 60 -7.35 -11.23 15.66
CA GLY A 60 -8.03 -12.50 15.96
C GLY A 60 -9.48 -12.62 15.46
N ALA A 61 -10.05 -11.57 14.87
CA ALA A 61 -11.34 -11.63 14.18
C ALA A 61 -11.16 -12.00 12.71
N SER A 62 -12.24 -12.45 12.08
CA SER A 62 -12.21 -12.84 10.67
C SER A 62 -13.56 -12.62 10.00
N ILE A 63 -13.51 -12.26 8.71
CA ILE A 63 -14.63 -12.24 7.77
C ILE A 63 -14.25 -12.96 6.45
N THR A 64 -13.31 -13.91 6.52
CA THR A 64 -12.73 -14.56 5.32
C THR A 64 -13.71 -15.21 4.35
N PRO A 65 -14.87 -15.76 4.75
CA PRO A 65 -15.83 -16.31 3.80
C PRO A 65 -16.55 -15.25 2.95
N SER A 66 -16.50 -13.98 3.35
CA SER A 66 -17.21 -12.88 2.69
C SER A 66 -16.31 -12.14 1.71
N THR A 67 -16.85 -11.80 0.54
CA THR A 67 -16.30 -10.74 -0.31
C THR A 67 -16.69 -9.38 0.27
N THR A 68 -15.71 -8.52 0.49
CA THR A 68 -15.93 -7.17 1.03
C THR A 68 -15.78 -6.11 -0.04
N THR A 69 -16.80 -5.27 -0.22
CA THR A 69 -16.73 -4.06 -1.04
C THR A 69 -16.67 -2.84 -0.12
N VAL A 70 -15.63 -2.04 -0.27
CA VAL A 70 -15.47 -0.75 0.40
C VAL A 70 -15.87 0.33 -0.60
N GLU A 71 -17.01 0.97 -0.38
CA GLU A 71 -17.48 2.09 -1.21
C GLU A 71 -16.62 3.33 -0.98
N SER A 72 -16.77 4.35 -1.83
CA SER A 72 -15.89 5.54 -1.84
C SER A 72 -15.78 6.28 -0.50
N GLU A 73 -16.84 6.27 0.30
CA GLU A 73 -16.85 6.90 1.64
C GLU A 73 -16.60 5.90 2.78
N GLY A 74 -16.40 4.62 2.44
CA GLY A 74 -16.17 3.55 3.38
C GLY A 74 -14.69 3.36 3.71
N GLY A 75 -14.44 2.87 4.92
CA GLY A 75 -13.16 2.37 5.37
C GLY A 75 -13.24 0.90 5.78
N LEU A 76 -12.26 0.09 5.38
CA LEU A 76 -12.02 -1.21 5.97
C LEU A 76 -10.67 -1.19 6.67
N LYS A 77 -10.65 -1.55 7.95
CA LYS A 77 -9.43 -1.71 8.74
C LYS A 77 -9.28 -3.17 9.15
N VAL A 78 -8.32 -3.87 8.55
CA VAL A 78 -8.08 -5.30 8.78
C VAL A 78 -6.87 -5.46 9.67
N ASN A 79 -7.12 -5.76 10.95
CA ASN A 79 -6.09 -6.20 11.90
C ASN A 79 -6.10 -7.73 12.10
N GLY A 80 -7.21 -8.38 11.74
CA GLY A 80 -7.37 -9.84 11.69
C GLY A 80 -7.25 -10.36 10.25
N ALA A 81 -8.30 -11.04 9.77
CA ALA A 81 -8.35 -11.57 8.41
C ALA A 81 -9.64 -11.20 7.66
N ALA A 82 -9.53 -10.88 6.38
CA ALA A 82 -10.68 -10.69 5.48
C ALA A 82 -10.52 -11.55 4.21
N GLY A 83 -11.65 -11.80 3.53
CA GLY A 83 -11.68 -12.53 2.27
C GLY A 83 -11.19 -11.66 1.12
N THR A 84 -11.82 -11.81 -0.05
CA THR A 84 -11.61 -10.87 -1.16
C THR A 84 -12.03 -9.46 -0.74
N VAL A 85 -11.21 -8.45 -1.07
CA VAL A 85 -11.48 -7.05 -0.76
C VAL A 85 -11.42 -6.21 -2.04
N ILE A 86 -12.50 -5.49 -2.31
CA ILE A 86 -12.65 -4.54 -3.42
C ILE A 86 -12.67 -3.13 -2.83
N VAL A 87 -11.72 -2.28 -3.21
CA VAL A 87 -11.49 -0.98 -2.58
C VAL A 87 -11.81 0.15 -3.55
N ASN A 88 -12.94 0.83 -3.33
CA ASN A 88 -13.23 2.15 -3.91
C ASN A 88 -12.99 3.28 -2.89
N GLY A 89 -13.11 2.98 -1.58
CA GLY A 89 -12.78 3.87 -0.46
C GLY A 89 -11.38 3.61 0.08
N ARG A 90 -11.25 3.31 1.38
CA ARG A 90 -9.95 3.09 2.06
C ARG A 90 -9.80 1.69 2.64
N LEU A 91 -8.67 1.04 2.39
CA LEU A 91 -8.20 -0.17 3.08
C LEU A 91 -6.98 0.17 3.95
N SER A 92 -6.96 -0.33 5.18
CA SER A 92 -5.83 -0.19 6.11
C SER A 92 -5.71 -1.36 7.07
N GLY A 93 -4.71 -1.32 7.95
CA GLY A 93 -4.47 -2.32 8.99
C GLY A 93 -3.27 -3.22 8.71
N ILE A 94 -2.98 -4.11 9.66
CA ILE A 94 -1.79 -4.97 9.70
C ILE A 94 -2.08 -6.46 9.42
N GLY A 95 -3.32 -6.77 9.01
CA GLY A 95 -3.81 -8.13 8.91
C GLY A 95 -3.55 -8.80 7.55
N SER A 96 -4.38 -9.78 7.24
CA SER A 96 -4.38 -10.46 5.95
C SER A 96 -5.70 -10.28 5.20
N VAL A 97 -5.61 -10.13 3.88
CA VAL A 97 -6.75 -10.15 2.97
C VAL A 97 -6.55 -11.27 1.94
N GLY A 98 -7.65 -11.73 1.34
CA GLY A 98 -7.62 -12.59 0.15
C GLY A 98 -7.16 -11.81 -1.09
N ALA A 99 -7.88 -11.97 -2.20
CA ALA A 99 -7.60 -11.18 -3.39
C ALA A 99 -7.93 -9.70 -3.13
N LEU A 100 -6.96 -8.81 -3.37
CA LEU A 100 -7.11 -7.38 -3.21
C LEU A 100 -7.30 -6.69 -4.57
N SER A 101 -8.45 -6.06 -4.80
CA SER A 101 -8.70 -5.20 -5.95
C SER A 101 -8.68 -3.74 -5.51
N LEU A 102 -7.59 -3.04 -5.79
CA LEU A 102 -7.45 -1.61 -5.53
C LEU A 102 -7.92 -0.84 -6.78
N ARG A 103 -9.17 -0.37 -6.76
CA ARG A 103 -9.80 0.30 -7.90
C ARG A 103 -9.37 1.76 -8.00
N SER A 104 -9.64 2.38 -9.15
CA SER A 104 -9.45 3.82 -9.36
C SER A 104 -10.11 4.63 -8.25
N GLY A 105 -9.38 5.58 -7.66
CA GLY A 105 -9.81 6.37 -6.49
C GLY A 105 -9.67 5.65 -5.14
N GLY A 106 -9.60 4.31 -5.13
CA GLY A 106 -9.36 3.52 -3.92
C GLY A 106 -8.01 3.81 -3.30
N THR A 107 -7.94 3.76 -1.97
CA THR A 107 -6.74 4.04 -1.19
C THR A 107 -6.32 2.82 -0.38
N LEU A 108 -5.07 2.42 -0.53
CA LEU A 108 -4.39 1.47 0.32
C LEU A 108 -3.42 2.23 1.23
N ALA A 109 -3.67 2.19 2.53
CA ALA A 109 -2.82 2.77 3.55
C ALA A 109 -2.46 1.66 4.54
N VAL A 110 -1.37 0.97 4.23
CA VAL A 110 -0.96 -0.23 4.95
C VAL A 110 -0.66 0.10 6.41
N GLY A 111 -0.97 -0.85 7.29
CA GLY A 111 -0.58 -0.78 8.69
C GLY A 111 -1.54 -0.01 9.60
N ASN A 112 -1.09 0.12 10.85
CA ASN A 112 -1.51 1.17 11.77
C ASN A 112 -0.47 2.31 11.77
N SER A 113 0.26 2.42 10.65
CA SER A 113 1.18 3.51 10.30
C SER A 113 2.45 3.61 11.17
N PRO A 114 3.58 2.96 10.78
CA PRO A 114 3.73 2.00 9.68
C PRO A 114 3.29 0.56 10.01
N GLY A 115 3.23 -0.32 9.01
CA GLY A 115 3.02 -1.75 9.23
C GLY A 115 3.12 -2.65 7.99
N LEU A 116 2.69 -3.91 8.14
CA LEU A 116 2.64 -4.90 7.06
C LEU A 116 1.20 -5.36 6.84
N LEU A 117 0.72 -5.33 5.59
CA LEU A 117 -0.53 -5.97 5.18
C LEU A 117 -0.21 -7.11 4.21
N SER A 118 -0.81 -8.28 4.42
CA SER A 118 -0.65 -9.42 3.51
C SER A 118 -1.86 -9.58 2.60
N ALA A 119 -1.65 -9.92 1.33
CA ALA A 119 -2.71 -10.26 0.38
C ALA A 119 -2.41 -11.59 -0.34
N SER A 120 -3.44 -12.37 -0.70
CA SER A 120 -3.21 -13.59 -1.50
C SER A 120 -2.81 -13.28 -2.93
N SER A 121 -3.42 -12.24 -3.50
CA SER A 121 -3.09 -11.63 -4.78
C SER A 121 -3.50 -10.16 -4.72
N ALA A 122 -2.98 -9.33 -5.62
CA ALA A 122 -3.38 -7.93 -5.69
C ALA A 122 -3.49 -7.48 -7.15
N THR A 123 -4.43 -6.59 -7.42
CA THR A 123 -4.55 -5.86 -8.69
C THR A 123 -4.64 -4.38 -8.39
N TRP A 124 -3.80 -3.58 -9.04
CA TRP A 124 -3.84 -2.12 -8.93
C TRP A 124 -4.38 -1.52 -10.22
N SER A 125 -5.39 -0.65 -10.09
CA SER A 125 -5.92 0.15 -11.19
C SER A 125 -5.26 1.53 -11.23
N PRO A 126 -5.24 2.21 -12.40
CA PRO A 126 -4.85 3.60 -12.51
C PRO A 126 -5.64 4.50 -11.57
N ASN A 127 -5.03 5.60 -11.14
CA ASN A 127 -5.59 6.58 -10.20
C ASN A 127 -5.98 6.01 -8.83
N SER A 128 -5.59 4.76 -8.52
CA SER A 128 -5.56 4.27 -7.14
C SER A 128 -4.45 4.95 -6.35
N ASN A 129 -4.54 4.90 -5.03
CA ASN A 129 -3.62 5.57 -4.12
C ASN A 129 -2.95 4.53 -3.21
N PHE A 130 -1.62 4.58 -3.14
CA PHE A 130 -0.84 3.93 -2.10
C PHE A 130 -0.28 5.02 -1.18
N GLU A 131 -0.72 5.04 0.07
CA GLU A 131 -0.12 5.89 1.11
C GLU A 131 1.02 5.11 1.75
N PHE A 132 2.24 5.63 1.60
CA PHE A 132 3.48 4.99 2.02
C PHE A 132 4.09 5.78 3.18
N GLU A 133 4.02 5.21 4.38
CA GLU A 133 4.58 5.82 5.59
C GLU A 133 5.96 5.25 5.93
N ILE A 134 6.88 6.13 6.33
CA ILE A 134 8.26 5.80 6.74
C ILE A 134 8.57 6.57 8.01
N THR A 135 9.07 5.88 9.04
CA THR A 135 9.47 6.47 10.32
C THR A 135 10.96 6.34 10.61
N ASN A 136 11.65 5.40 9.95
CA ASN A 136 13.10 5.24 10.06
C ASN A 136 13.71 4.83 8.72
N ALA A 137 14.57 5.69 8.18
CA ALA A 137 15.18 5.55 6.86
C ALA A 137 16.09 4.32 6.72
N SER A 138 16.67 3.85 7.83
CA SER A 138 17.57 2.69 7.87
C SER A 138 16.94 1.48 8.61
N GLY A 139 15.61 1.50 8.77
CA GLY A 139 14.87 0.49 9.51
C GLY A 139 14.54 -0.78 8.70
N THR A 140 13.40 -1.39 8.99
CA THR A 140 12.94 -2.63 8.35
C THR A 140 11.56 -2.49 7.74
N ALA A 141 11.36 -3.07 6.55
CA ALA A 141 10.06 -3.09 5.87
C ALA A 141 8.99 -3.77 6.72
N GLY A 142 7.77 -3.21 6.71
CA GLY A 142 6.64 -3.70 7.49
C GLY A 142 6.68 -3.30 8.97
N THR A 143 7.72 -2.60 9.43
CA THR A 143 7.85 -2.10 10.81
C THR A 143 8.23 -0.63 10.85
N SER A 144 9.30 -0.26 10.15
CA SER A 144 9.79 1.12 10.04
C SER A 144 9.22 1.87 8.83
N TRP A 145 8.67 1.13 7.88
CA TRP A 145 7.87 1.67 6.79
C TRP A 145 6.84 0.64 6.35
N ASP A 146 5.85 1.10 5.59
CA ASP A 146 4.76 0.26 5.13
C ASP A 146 5.18 -0.80 4.13
N LEU A 147 4.64 -2.01 4.26
CA LEU A 147 4.87 -3.09 3.30
C LEU A 147 3.57 -3.81 2.93
N LEU A 148 3.20 -3.76 1.65
CA LEU A 148 2.26 -4.73 1.08
C LEU A 148 3.02 -6.00 0.69
N SER A 149 2.69 -7.13 1.33
CA SER A 149 3.24 -8.44 0.99
C SER A 149 2.20 -9.30 0.28
N VAL A 150 2.42 -9.57 -1.01
CA VAL A 150 1.50 -10.36 -1.84
C VAL A 150 2.05 -11.78 -2.01
N ALA A 151 1.28 -12.79 -1.59
CA ALA A 151 1.71 -14.19 -1.70
C ALA A 151 1.76 -14.65 -3.17
N GLY A 152 0.80 -14.21 -3.98
CA GLY A 152 0.72 -14.49 -5.41
C GLY A 152 1.22 -13.33 -6.27
N SER A 153 0.54 -13.10 -7.39
CA SER A 153 0.87 -12.01 -8.31
C SER A 153 0.32 -10.67 -7.81
N LEU A 154 1.11 -9.62 -7.98
CA LEU A 154 0.66 -8.23 -8.02
C LEU A 154 0.48 -7.84 -9.49
N ASP A 155 -0.76 -7.76 -9.94
CA ASP A 155 -1.13 -7.41 -11.30
C ASP A 155 -1.18 -5.89 -11.52
N LEU A 156 -0.29 -5.41 -12.39
CA LEU A 156 -0.12 -4.01 -12.77
C LEU A 156 -0.46 -3.77 -14.26
N THR A 157 -1.15 -4.71 -14.92
CA THR A 157 -1.44 -4.68 -16.38
C THR A 157 -2.09 -3.39 -16.87
N THR A 158 -2.87 -2.74 -16.00
CA THR A 158 -3.59 -1.51 -16.37
C THR A 158 -2.79 -0.23 -16.07
N ILE A 159 -1.63 -0.34 -15.41
CA ILE A 159 -0.75 0.78 -15.10
C ILE A 159 0.21 1.05 -16.26
N SER A 160 0.32 2.31 -16.68
CA SER A 160 1.20 2.75 -17.77
C SER A 160 1.77 4.16 -17.51
N SER A 161 2.58 4.67 -18.44
CA SER A 161 3.10 6.05 -18.38
C SER A 161 2.01 7.12 -18.50
N THR A 162 0.85 6.79 -19.06
CA THR A 162 -0.31 7.69 -19.20
C THR A 162 -1.40 7.41 -18.16
N ASN A 163 -1.46 6.18 -17.65
CA ASN A 163 -2.43 5.71 -16.67
C ASN A 163 -1.70 5.26 -15.40
N LYS A 164 -1.25 6.23 -14.61
CA LYS A 164 -0.41 5.99 -13.43
C LYS A 164 -1.24 5.62 -12.21
N MET A 165 -0.62 4.96 -11.24
CA MET A 165 -1.13 4.98 -9.86
C MET A 165 -0.49 6.11 -9.07
N ASN A 166 -1.13 6.53 -7.99
CA ASN A 166 -0.61 7.56 -7.10
C ASN A 166 0.19 6.91 -5.96
N LEU A 167 1.42 7.38 -5.74
CA LEU A 167 2.25 7.00 -4.60
C LEU A 167 2.47 8.23 -3.73
N LYS A 168 1.81 8.27 -2.58
CA LYS A 168 1.88 9.37 -1.63
C LYS A 168 2.85 8.99 -0.50
N ILE A 169 3.93 9.72 -0.38
CA ILE A 169 4.99 9.46 0.60
C ILE A 169 4.73 10.33 1.82
N LEU A 170 4.76 9.70 2.99
CA LEU A 170 4.45 10.30 4.28
C LEU A 170 5.56 9.98 5.28
N SER A 171 6.14 11.01 5.89
CA SER A 171 7.03 10.84 7.03
C SER A 171 7.09 12.11 7.86
N THR A 172 7.20 11.96 9.17
CA THR A 172 7.36 13.07 10.12
C THR A 172 8.54 12.72 11.03
N ALA A 173 9.50 13.65 11.18
CA ALA A 173 10.72 13.42 11.95
C ALA A 173 11.42 12.07 11.60
N LEU A 174 11.68 11.85 10.32
CA LEU A 174 12.21 10.59 9.80
C LEU A 174 13.58 10.27 10.42
N LEU A 175 13.64 9.19 11.20
CA LEU A 175 14.87 8.79 11.88
C LEU A 175 15.93 8.32 10.90
N ASN A 176 17.21 8.60 11.22
CA ASN A 176 18.39 8.18 10.44
C ASN A 176 18.40 8.65 8.98
N TYR A 177 17.66 9.72 8.67
CA TYR A 177 17.62 10.28 7.34
C TYR A 177 18.71 11.33 7.11
N ASN A 178 19.40 11.22 5.98
CA ASN A 178 20.34 12.19 5.46
C ASN A 178 20.01 12.43 3.98
N SER A 179 19.68 13.67 3.60
CA SER A 179 19.31 14.00 2.22
C SER A 179 20.42 13.77 1.18
N ASN A 180 21.66 13.55 1.63
CA ASN A 180 22.81 13.24 0.79
C ASN A 180 23.12 11.74 0.70
N ALA A 181 22.36 10.88 1.39
CA ALA A 181 22.51 9.43 1.35
C ALA A 181 21.46 8.81 0.42
N GLU A 182 21.82 7.67 -0.17
CA GLU A 182 20.90 6.84 -0.93
C GLU A 182 20.12 5.94 0.04
N TYR A 183 18.81 5.84 -0.18
CA TYR A 183 17.93 4.93 0.53
C TYR A 183 17.03 4.21 -0.45
N SER A 184 16.72 2.95 -0.15
CA SER A 184 15.77 2.13 -0.92
C SER A 184 14.81 1.46 0.06
N TRP A 185 13.51 1.70 -0.13
CA TRP A 185 12.45 1.15 0.71
C TRP A 185 11.47 0.34 -0.12
N ILE A 186 11.46 -0.97 0.11
CA ILE A 186 10.48 -1.88 -0.51
C ILE A 186 9.11 -1.57 0.10
N PHE A 187 8.18 -1.07 -0.70
CA PHE A 187 6.79 -0.79 -0.28
C PHE A 187 5.80 -1.87 -0.73
N ALA A 188 6.18 -2.65 -1.75
CA ALA A 188 5.41 -3.81 -2.19
C ALA A 188 6.33 -4.95 -2.63
N GLN A 189 5.92 -6.19 -2.33
CA GLN A 189 6.57 -7.41 -2.80
C GLN A 189 5.52 -8.45 -3.23
N ALA A 190 5.87 -9.29 -4.21
CA ALA A 190 4.99 -10.30 -4.77
C ALA A 190 5.78 -11.50 -5.32
N THR A 191 5.13 -12.65 -5.51
CA THR A 191 5.74 -13.77 -6.25
C THR A 191 6.01 -13.38 -7.70
N SER A 192 5.17 -12.53 -8.29
CA SER A 192 5.37 -11.95 -9.62
C SER A 192 4.73 -10.58 -9.73
N LEU A 193 5.33 -9.71 -10.56
CA LEU A 193 4.69 -8.49 -11.05
C LEU A 193 4.08 -8.78 -12.41
N GLY A 194 2.75 -8.69 -12.52
CA GLY A 194 2.01 -8.88 -13.77
C GLY A 194 1.92 -7.58 -14.57
N GLY A 195 1.90 -7.68 -15.90
CA GLY A 195 1.65 -6.54 -16.78
C GLY A 195 2.10 -6.77 -18.22
N THR A 196 1.84 -5.79 -19.09
CA THR A 196 2.30 -5.84 -20.49
C THR A 196 3.78 -5.55 -20.64
N ASP A 197 4.38 -4.89 -19.65
CA ASP A 197 5.81 -4.60 -19.61
C ASP A 197 6.57 -5.75 -18.93
N SER A 198 7.81 -6.00 -19.40
CA SER A 198 8.71 -6.91 -18.70
C SER A 198 9.27 -6.22 -17.45
N TRP A 199 8.71 -6.53 -16.28
CA TRP A 199 9.14 -6.02 -14.96
C TRP A 199 10.47 -6.64 -14.51
N LEU A 200 11.54 -6.38 -15.25
CA LEU A 200 12.87 -6.93 -14.98
C LEU A 200 13.45 -6.30 -13.71
N SER A 201 14.22 -7.07 -12.93
CA SER A 201 14.90 -6.55 -11.73
C SER A 201 15.87 -5.42 -12.09
N GLY A 202 15.84 -4.32 -11.33
CA GLY A 202 16.68 -3.14 -11.51
C GLY A 202 16.13 -2.09 -12.47
N GLN A 203 14.93 -2.27 -13.01
CA GLN A 203 14.32 -1.35 -13.96
C GLN A 203 13.72 -0.12 -13.25
N ASP A 204 14.04 1.07 -13.76
CA ASP A 204 13.33 2.29 -13.37
C ASP A 204 11.93 2.29 -14.00
N VAL A 205 10.92 2.32 -13.14
CA VAL A 205 9.50 2.29 -13.51
C VAL A 205 8.78 3.53 -12.97
N THR A 206 9.52 4.60 -12.65
CA THR A 206 8.98 5.84 -12.06
C THR A 206 7.86 6.46 -12.89
N ASP A 207 7.92 6.32 -14.21
CA ASP A 207 6.90 6.84 -15.11
C ASP A 207 5.53 6.16 -14.94
N ARG A 208 5.44 5.01 -14.27
CA ARG A 208 4.21 4.31 -13.87
C ARG A 208 3.54 4.89 -12.61
N PHE A 209 4.23 5.79 -11.89
CA PHE A 209 3.78 6.36 -10.62
C PHE A 209 3.68 7.88 -10.69
N ALA A 210 2.57 8.42 -10.20
CA ALA A 210 2.45 9.83 -9.83
C ALA A 210 2.91 9.97 -8.37
N ILE A 211 4.19 10.30 -8.19
CA ILE A 211 4.79 10.43 -6.85
C ILE A 211 4.43 11.78 -6.24
N ASN A 212 3.82 11.75 -5.06
CA ASN A 212 3.60 12.92 -4.23
C ASN A 212 4.45 12.80 -2.95
N SER A 213 5.46 13.66 -2.83
CA SER A 213 6.42 13.70 -1.72
C SER A 213 6.23 14.93 -0.81
N THR A 214 5.15 15.69 -0.93
CA THR A 214 4.95 16.90 -0.10
C THR A 214 4.80 16.60 1.38
N GLY A 215 4.39 15.37 1.73
CA GLY A 215 4.32 14.88 3.11
C GLY A 215 5.62 14.24 3.61
N PHE A 216 6.73 14.33 2.87
CA PHE A 216 7.98 13.71 3.26
C PHE A 216 8.81 14.64 4.16
N ASN A 217 9.00 14.23 5.41
CA ASN A 217 9.98 14.72 6.38
C ASN A 217 10.06 16.25 6.48
N ASP A 218 8.92 16.91 6.70
CA ASP A 218 8.83 18.39 6.79
C ASP A 218 9.40 19.11 5.55
N ASN A 219 9.21 18.52 4.37
CA ASN A 219 9.77 18.93 3.08
C ASN A 219 11.31 18.83 2.95
N ASN A 220 12.00 18.20 3.91
CA ASN A 220 13.42 17.85 3.78
C ASN A 220 13.57 16.62 2.86
N GLN A 221 13.43 16.84 1.57
CA GLN A 221 13.47 15.83 0.51
C GLN A 221 14.91 15.56 0.01
N PRO A 222 15.16 14.40 -0.62
CA PRO A 222 16.42 14.16 -1.33
C PRO A 222 16.53 15.12 -2.52
N GLY A 223 17.72 15.65 -2.80
CA GLY A 223 17.84 16.78 -3.74
C GLY A 223 17.49 16.48 -5.20
N ARG A 224 17.48 15.21 -5.63
CA ARG A 224 16.99 14.79 -6.96
C ARG A 224 15.64 14.08 -6.90
N GLY A 225 14.94 14.14 -5.78
CA GLY A 225 13.64 13.52 -5.58
C GLY A 225 13.70 12.00 -5.45
N PHE A 226 12.63 11.34 -5.88
CA PHE A 226 12.45 9.90 -5.73
C PHE A 226 12.22 9.22 -7.07
N LYS A 227 12.58 7.94 -7.14
CA LYS A 227 12.22 7.03 -8.23
C LYS A 227 11.62 5.74 -7.69
N VAL A 228 10.89 5.01 -8.53
CA VAL A 228 10.46 3.64 -8.24
C VAL A 228 11.25 2.69 -9.11
N VAL A 229 11.83 1.66 -8.48
CA VAL A 229 12.65 0.65 -9.14
C VAL A 229 12.13 -0.73 -8.80
N THR A 230 12.04 -1.59 -9.81
CA THR A 230 11.78 -3.03 -9.62
C THR A 230 13.01 -3.73 -9.07
N GLY A 231 12.81 -4.79 -8.31
CA GLY A 231 13.93 -5.55 -7.74
C GLY A 231 13.53 -6.96 -7.36
N THR A 232 14.42 -7.62 -6.62
CA THR A 232 14.17 -8.91 -6.01
C THR A 232 14.61 -8.90 -4.54
N SER A 233 13.84 -9.56 -3.68
CA SER A 233 14.19 -9.84 -2.28
C SER A 233 13.91 -11.33 -2.03
N GLY A 234 14.98 -12.12 -1.96
CA GLY A 234 14.85 -13.58 -2.05
C GLY A 234 14.23 -13.99 -3.39
N SER A 235 13.13 -14.75 -3.34
CA SER A 235 12.37 -15.18 -4.53
C SER A 235 11.24 -14.24 -4.93
N LEU A 236 11.05 -13.12 -4.21
CA LEU A 236 9.94 -12.19 -4.45
C LEU A 236 10.41 -11.03 -5.33
N ALA A 237 9.59 -10.66 -6.30
CA ALA A 237 9.72 -9.41 -7.03
C ALA A 237 9.27 -8.24 -6.14
N THR A 238 9.96 -7.10 -6.24
CA THR A 238 9.73 -5.95 -5.37
C THR A 238 9.52 -4.66 -6.15
N LEU A 239 8.71 -3.75 -5.61
CA LEU A 239 8.72 -2.34 -5.96
C LEU A 239 9.38 -1.57 -4.80
N SER A 240 10.42 -0.81 -5.11
CA SER A 240 11.16 -0.02 -4.13
C SER A 240 11.09 1.46 -4.45
N LEU A 241 10.78 2.28 -3.46
CA LEU A 241 10.99 3.73 -3.52
C LEU A 241 12.45 4.02 -3.21
N VAL A 242 13.15 4.70 -4.11
CA VAL A 242 14.56 5.08 -3.94
C VAL A 242 14.67 6.58 -3.79
N ALA A 243 15.30 7.03 -2.71
CA ALA A 243 15.69 8.43 -2.51
C ALA A 243 16.95 8.72 -3.32
N ILE A 244 16.91 9.76 -4.17
CA ILE A 244 18.03 10.11 -5.06
C ILE A 244 18.76 11.33 -4.47
N PRO A 245 19.93 11.14 -3.82
CA PRO A 245 20.68 12.27 -3.28
C PRO A 245 21.27 13.15 -4.39
N GLU A 246 21.66 14.37 -4.03
CA GLU A 246 22.50 15.17 -4.93
C GLU A 246 23.88 14.52 -5.10
N PRO A 247 24.48 14.58 -6.30
CA PRO A 247 25.86 14.16 -6.46
C PRO A 247 26.76 15.03 -5.57
N THR A 248 27.62 14.39 -4.77
CA THR A 248 28.61 15.12 -3.98
C THR A 248 29.54 15.91 -4.90
N ALA A 249 30.00 17.09 -4.47
CA ALA A 249 30.92 17.93 -5.24
C ALA A 249 32.18 17.17 -5.73
N GLY A 250 32.65 16.18 -4.97
CA GLY A 250 33.77 15.31 -5.36
C GLY A 250 33.46 14.42 -6.57
N SER A 251 32.24 13.89 -6.67
CA SER A 251 31.81 13.07 -7.81
C SER A 251 31.70 13.89 -9.11
N LEU A 252 31.27 15.15 -9.01
CA LEU A 252 31.24 16.11 -10.12
C LEU A 252 32.65 16.52 -10.57
N LEU A 253 33.57 16.74 -9.62
CA LEU A 253 34.95 17.10 -9.93
C LEU A 253 35.69 15.97 -10.67
N LEU A 254 35.47 14.71 -10.25
CA LEU A 254 36.06 13.54 -10.90
C LEU A 254 35.51 13.33 -12.31
N LEU A 255 34.20 13.53 -12.53
CA LEU A 255 33.62 13.52 -13.88
C LEU A 255 34.22 14.63 -14.75
N GLY A 256 34.35 15.85 -14.22
CA GLY A 256 34.96 16.98 -14.92
C GLY A 256 36.42 16.72 -15.32
N ILE A 257 37.21 16.11 -14.43
CA ILE A 257 38.60 15.72 -14.72
C ILE A 257 38.65 14.60 -15.76
N ALA A 258 37.78 13.59 -15.68
CA ALA A 258 37.73 12.50 -16.67
C ALA A 258 37.35 13.00 -18.08
N VAL A 259 36.38 13.92 -18.17
CA VAL A 259 36.02 14.59 -19.44
C VAL A 259 37.20 15.42 -19.97
N MET A 260 37.87 16.20 -19.12
CA MET A 260 39.04 16.98 -19.55
C MET A 260 40.21 16.10 -19.99
N LEU A 261 40.47 14.97 -19.33
CA LEU A 261 41.51 14.00 -19.71
C LEU A 261 41.17 13.26 -21.01
N GLY A 262 39.89 12.95 -21.24
CA GLY A 262 39.41 12.35 -22.49
C GLY A 262 39.57 13.30 -23.68
N VAL A 263 39.22 14.58 -23.54
CA VAL A 263 39.40 15.59 -24.58
C VAL A 263 40.88 15.86 -24.89
N ARG A 264 41.76 15.78 -23.90
CA ARG A 264 43.21 15.96 -24.09
C ARG A 264 43.89 14.80 -24.83
N ARG A 265 43.32 13.59 -24.82
CA ARG A 265 43.83 12.43 -25.57
C ARG A 265 43.29 12.35 -27.00
N ALA A 266 42.27 13.14 -27.33
CA ALA A 266 41.65 13.20 -28.65
C ALA A 266 42.16 14.38 -29.52
N ARG A 267 43.23 15.05 -29.10
CA ARG A 267 44.00 16.04 -29.87
C ARG A 267 45.42 15.53 -30.07
#